data_AF-A0A7Y1VV19-F1
#
_entry.id   AF-A0A7Y1VV19-F1
#
_cell.length_a   1.000
_cell.length_b   1.000
_cell.length_c   1.000
_cell.angle_alpha   90.00
_cell.angle_beta   90.00
_cell.angle_gamma   90.00
#
_symmetry.space_group_name_H-M   'P 1'
#
loop_
_entity.id
_entity.type
_entity.pdbx_description
1 polymer ?
#
loop_
_entity_poly.entity_id
_entity_poly.type
_entity_poly.pdbx_seq_one_letter_code
_entity_poly.pdbx_strand_id
1 'polypeptide(L)' 'MKGTIDLQHVTEDLLYYVWSLKRFEIKSLSTTIDQSIQIIDSGYRNHDSGPDFLQAKIKIEDRIWIGNVEM' A
#
# COMPACT_ATOMS: atom_id res chain seq x y z
N MET A 1 6.00 -22.31 17.62
CA MET A 1 6.71 -22.15 16.32
C MET A 1 6.81 -20.66 16.04
N LYS A 2 8.00 -20.05 16.20
CA LYS A 2 8.27 -18.73 15.65
C LYS A 2 8.75 -18.96 14.22
N GLY A 3 7.84 -18.78 13.25
CA GLY A 3 8.23 -18.75 11.84
C GLY A 3 8.94 -17.43 11.60
N THR A 4 10.27 -17.45 11.55
CA THR A 4 11.03 -16.34 11.01
C THR A 4 10.78 -16.35 9.50
N ILE A 5 10.04 -15.36 9.00
CA ILE A 5 9.90 -15.14 7.56
C ILE A 5 11.28 -14.74 7.06
N ASP A 6 11.86 -15.52 6.16
CA ASP A 6 13.05 -15.11 5.43
C ASP A 6 12.67 -13.96 4.48
N LEU A 7 13.05 -12.75 4.85
CA LEU A 7 12.74 -11.53 4.10
C LEU A 7 13.60 -11.38 2.83
N GLN A 8 14.57 -12.28 2.58
CA GLN A 8 15.40 -12.21 1.38
C GLN A 8 14.63 -12.53 0.09
N HIS A 9 13.41 -13.06 0.19
CA HIS A 9 12.55 -13.39 -0.95
C HIS A 9 11.08 -13.00 -0.69
N VAL A 10 10.83 -11.72 -0.36
CA VAL A 10 9.47 -11.18 -0.42
C VAL A 10 9.07 -11.08 -1.89
N THR A 11 8.06 -11.84 -2.30
CA THR A 11 7.50 -11.72 -3.64
C THR A 11 6.62 -10.48 -3.73
N GLU A 12 6.58 -9.86 -4.90
CA GLU A 12 5.70 -8.73 -5.19
C GLU A 12 4.22 -9.09 -4.96
N ASP A 13 3.83 -10.35 -5.22
CA ASP A 13 2.50 -10.86 -4.90
C ASP A 13 2.13 -10.75 -3.40
N LEU A 14 3.10 -10.86 -2.50
CA LEU A 14 2.84 -10.63 -1.07
C LEU A 14 2.55 -9.15 -0.81
N LEU A 15 3.27 -8.22 -1.45
CA LEU A 15 3.02 -6.79 -1.32
C LEU A 15 1.62 -6.43 -1.86
N TYR A 16 1.26 -6.96 -3.03
CA TYR A 16 -0.07 -6.80 -3.60
C TYR A 16 -1.18 -7.31 -2.67
N TYR A 17 -0.98 -8.46 -2.04
CA TYR A 17 -1.92 -9.03 -1.07
C TYR A 17 -2.06 -8.16 0.18
N VAL A 18 -0.93 -7.73 0.75
CA VAL A 18 -0.87 -6.90 1.96
C VAL A 18 -1.55 -5.55 1.71
N TRP A 19 -1.27 -4.93 0.56
CA TRP A 19 -1.89 -3.67 0.14
C TRP A 19 -3.39 -3.81 -0.08
N SER A 20 -3.81 -4.74 -0.95
CA SER A 20 -5.22 -4.92 -1.36
C SER A 20 -6.14 -5.20 -0.18
N LEU A 21 -5.67 -5.99 0.78
CA LEU A 21 -6.45 -6.35 1.97
C LEU A 21 -6.15 -5.44 3.18
N LYS A 22 -5.29 -4.44 3.01
CA LYS A 22 -4.85 -3.52 4.07
C LYS A 22 -4.36 -4.28 5.32
N ARG A 23 -3.58 -5.36 5.12
CA ARG A 23 -3.10 -6.29 6.17
C ARG A 23 -1.78 -5.84 6.82
N PHE A 24 -1.76 -4.60 7.28
CA PHE A 24 -0.63 -3.99 7.99
C PHE A 24 -1.17 -2.94 8.97
N GLU A 25 -0.30 -2.30 9.75
CA GLU A 25 -0.73 -1.27 10.70
C GLU A 25 -1.20 -0.01 9.97
N ILE A 26 -2.51 0.09 9.75
CA ILE A 26 -3.12 1.18 8.98
C ILE A 26 -3.43 2.43 9.81
N LYS A 27 -3.45 2.34 11.15
CA LYS A 27 -3.90 3.47 12.00
C LYS A 27 -2.83 4.53 12.22
N SER A 28 -1.56 4.17 11.99
CA SER A 28 -0.41 5.01 12.31
C SER A 28 0.54 5.13 11.11
N LEU A 29 -0.03 5.37 9.93
CA LEU A 29 0.75 5.60 8.71
C LEU A 29 1.16 7.07 8.60
N SER A 30 2.42 7.29 8.24
CA SER A 30 2.95 8.61 7.90
C SER A 30 3.90 8.52 6.70
N THR A 31 4.05 9.65 6.00
CA THR A 31 5.11 9.81 4.99
C THR A 31 6.47 9.86 5.66
N THR A 32 7.56 9.82 4.88
CA THR A 32 8.94 10.00 5.36
C THR A 32 9.25 11.40 5.87
N ILE A 33 8.29 12.33 5.74
CA ILE A 33 8.36 13.70 6.28
C ILE A 33 7.24 13.93 7.32
N ASP A 34 6.80 12.87 7.99
CA ASP A 34 5.87 12.88 9.13
C ASP A 34 4.45 13.40 8.84
N GLN A 35 4.05 13.42 7.56
CA GLN A 35 2.66 13.73 7.20
C GLN A 35 1.75 12.52 7.41
N SER A 36 0.62 12.69 8.08
CA SER A 36 -0.35 11.62 8.35
C SER A 36 -0.95 11.08 7.04
N ILE A 37 -1.04 9.74 6.95
CA ILE A 37 -1.63 9.03 5.81
C ILE A 37 -2.86 8.25 6.27
N GLN A 38 -3.94 8.34 5.49
CA GLN A 38 -5.09 7.45 5.60
C GLN A 38 -5.42 6.84 4.24
N ILE A 39 -5.40 5.51 4.16
CA ILE A 39 -5.79 4.76 2.95
C ILE A 39 -7.31 4.59 2.94
N ILE A 40 -8.01 5.48 2.22
CA ILE A 40 -9.46 5.44 2.07
C ILE A 40 -9.83 4.24 1.16
N ASP A 41 -9.17 4.13 0.01
CA ASP A 41 -9.34 3.05 -0.97
C ASP A 41 -7.96 2.63 -1.50
N SER A 42 -7.69 1.33 -1.53
CA SER A 42 -6.44 0.77 -2.09
C SER A 42 -6.40 0.83 -3.62
N GLY A 43 -7.53 1.13 -4.28
CA GLY A 43 -7.66 1.04 -5.72
C GLY A 43 -7.79 -0.42 -6.16
N TYR A 44 -7.56 -0.66 -7.45
CA TYR A 44 -7.61 -1.99 -8.05
C TYR A 44 -6.28 -2.35 -8.72
N ARG A 45 -5.91 -3.63 -8.64
CA ARG A 45 -4.66 -4.13 -9.22
C ARG A 45 -4.69 -3.95 -10.74
N ASN A 46 -3.59 -3.44 -11.28
CA ASN A 46 -3.32 -3.42 -12.70
C ASN A 46 -2.63 -4.74 -13.09
N HIS A 47 -3.14 -5.40 -14.12
CA HIS A 47 -2.51 -6.63 -14.66
C HIS A 47 -1.71 -6.36 -15.93
N ASP A 48 -1.74 -5.11 -16.41
CA ASP A 48 -1.00 -4.64 -17.56
C ASP A 48 0.28 -3.91 -17.12
N SER A 49 1.11 -3.51 -18.08
CA SER A 49 2.28 -2.68 -17.80
C SER A 49 1.89 -1.32 -17.21
N GLY A 50 2.76 -0.77 -16.36
CA GLY A 50 2.55 0.50 -15.69
C GLY A 50 2.48 0.30 -14.18
N PRO A 51 1.69 1.10 -13.46
CA PRO A 51 1.64 1.05 -12.01
C PRO A 51 0.94 -0.21 -11.51
N ASP A 52 1.27 -0.66 -10.30
CA ASP A 52 0.70 -1.86 -9.71
C ASP A 52 -0.79 -1.75 -9.36
N PHE A 53 -1.22 -0.58 -8.89
CA PHE A 53 -2.61 -0.27 -8.59
C PHE A 53 -3.06 1.04 -9.21
N LEU A 54 -4.30 1.06 -9.66
CA LEU A 54 -4.95 2.20 -10.28
C LEU A 54 -6.05 2.77 -9.37
N GLN A 55 -6.24 4.08 -9.43
CA GLN A 55 -7.32 4.82 -8.77
C GLN A 55 -7.41 4.62 -7.25
N ALA A 56 -6.29 4.41 -6.57
CA ALA A 56 -6.23 4.45 -5.12
C ALA A 56 -6.64 5.82 -4.60
N LYS A 57 -7.30 5.85 -3.45
CA LYS A 57 -7.73 7.08 -2.77
C LYS A 57 -7.03 7.17 -1.41
N ILE A 58 -6.11 8.11 -1.29
CA ILE A 58 -5.29 8.28 -0.10
C ILE A 58 -5.43 9.71 0.39
N LYS A 59 -5.69 9.88 1.68
CA LYS A 59 -5.62 11.18 2.32
C LYS A 59 -4.23 11.36 2.91
N ILE A 60 -3.59 12.49 2.58
CA ILE A 60 -2.31 12.92 3.16
C ILE A 60 -2.57 14.28 3.79
N GLU A 61 -2.38 14.40 5.11
CA GLU A 61 -2.81 15.55 5.92
C GLU A 61 -4.29 15.90 5.68
N ASP A 62 -4.56 17.07 5.10
CA ASP A 62 -5.90 17.61 4.84
C ASP A 62 -6.39 17.35 3.40
N ARG A 63 -5.56 16.72 2.55
CA ARG A 63 -5.84 16.55 1.11
C ARG A 63 -6.09 15.11 0.73
N ILE A 64 -7.10 14.90 -0.12
CA ILE A 64 -7.38 13.60 -0.72
C ILE A 64 -6.75 13.56 -2.11
N TRP A 65 -5.96 12.53 -2.36
CA TRP A 65 -5.34 12.21 -3.64
C TRP A 65 -6.05 11.01 -4.25
N ILE A 66 -6.28 11.06 -5.56
CA ILE A 66 -6.74 9.93 -6.37
C ILE A 66 -5.67 9.69 -7.42
N GLY A 67 -5.10 8.48 -7.45
CA GLY A 67 -3.97 8.21 -8.32
C GLY A 67 -3.52 6.76 -8.32
N ASN A 68 -2.33 6.54 -8.86
CA ASN A 68 -1.74 5.22 -9.01
C ASN A 68 -0.77 4.92 -7.86
N VAL A 69 -0.52 3.65 -7.58
CA VAL A 69 0.39 3.19 -6.52
C VAL A 69 1.35 2.15 -7.09
N GLU A 70 2.62 2.25 -6.67
CA GLU A 70 3.73 1.33 -6.93
C GLU A 70 4.13 0.67 -5.59
N MET A 71 4.55 -0.59 -5.61
CA MET A 71 4.99 -1.38 -4.44
C MET A 71 6.50 -1.53 -4.33
#